data_AF-A0A2W6DWU4-F1
#
_entry.id   AF-A0A2W6DWU4-F1
#
_cell.length_a   1.000
_cell.length_b   1.000
_cell.length_c   1.000
_cell.angle_alpha   90.00
_cell.angle_beta   90.00
_cell.angle_gamma   90.00
#
_symmetry.space_group_name_H-M   'P 1'
#
loop_
_entity.id
_entity.type
_entity.pdbx_description
1 polymer ?
#
loop_
_entity_poly.entity_id
_entity_poly.type
_entity_poly.pdbx_seq_one_letter_code
_entity_poly.pdbx_strand_id
1 'polypeptide(L)'
;MSWDDYRRRHAAIKLVLEYAAAHPYDDLVYETSPSVQAQFASRTELILALQYDWSQALWAQIELLSLDTADGPRDADQVCGQAWQATAALRPTLRRLLDRHLSQCEHPRALARQDDLLVTAAIGHSTQAPRYVSVA
;
A
#
# COMPACT_ATOMS: atom_id res chain seq x y z
N MET A 1 -9.30 15.89 -12.83
CA MET A 1 -10.33 15.09 -12.12
C MET A 1 -11.10 16.03 -11.22
N SER A 2 -12.43 15.95 -11.24
CA SER A 2 -13.27 16.63 -10.26
C SER A 2 -13.27 15.85 -8.93
N TRP A 3 -13.63 16.51 -7.84
CA TRP A 3 -13.86 15.86 -6.54
C TRP A 3 -14.85 14.70 -6.64
N ASP A 4 -15.84 14.82 -7.52
CA ASP A 4 -16.84 13.78 -7.75
C ASP A 4 -16.25 12.54 -8.44
N ASP A 5 -15.30 12.73 -9.36
CA ASP A 5 -14.58 11.61 -9.98
C ASP A 5 -13.77 10.83 -8.96
N TYR A 6 -13.08 11.53 -8.06
CA TYR A 6 -12.35 10.90 -6.97
C TYR A 6 -13.28 10.07 -6.07
N ARG A 7 -14.42 10.65 -5.64
CA ARG A 7 -15.39 9.95 -4.78
C ARG A 7 -15.98 8.72 -5.46
N ARG A 8 -16.34 8.80 -6.75
CA ARG A 8 -16.88 7.67 -7.51
C ARG A 8 -15.86 6.55 -7.65
N ARG A 9 -14.62 6.89 -7.99
CA ARG A 9 -13.53 5.91 -8.12
C ARG A 9 -13.25 5.23 -6.78
N HIS A 10 -13.22 5.98 -5.69
CA HIS A 10 -13.04 5.42 -4.34
C HIS A 10 -14.23 4.55 -3.89
N ALA A 11 -15.46 4.92 -4.24
CA ALA A 11 -16.64 4.09 -3.97
C ALA A 11 -16.59 2.74 -4.72
N ALA A 12 -16.11 2.74 -5.97
CA ALA A 12 -15.91 1.51 -6.72
C ALA A 12 -14.84 0.60 -6.08
N ILE A 13 -13.74 1.17 -5.57
CA ILE A 13 -12.73 0.42 -4.80
C ILE A 13 -13.37 -0.23 -3.56
N LYS A 14 -14.15 0.54 -2.79
CA LYS A 14 -14.84 0.02 -1.60
C LYS A 14 -15.75 -1.15 -1.95
N LEU A 15 -16.56 -1.03 -3.01
CA LEU A 15 -17.45 -2.10 -3.46
C LEU A 15 -16.67 -3.39 -3.78
N VAL A 16 -15.55 -3.27 -4.51
CA VAL A 16 -14.69 -4.42 -4.83
C VAL A 16 -14.16 -5.08 -3.55
N LEU A 17 -13.70 -4.28 -2.58
CA LEU A 17 -13.20 -4.79 -1.30
C LEU A 17 -14.30 -5.44 -0.45
N GLU A 18 -15.49 -4.86 -0.40
CA GLU A 18 -16.65 -5.40 0.31
C GLU A 18 -17.08 -6.75 -0.29
N TYR A 19 -17.15 -6.83 -1.62
CA TYR A 19 -17.47 -8.09 -2.29
C TYR A 19 -16.41 -9.16 -2.01
N ALA A 20 -15.12 -8.81 -2.16
CA ALA A 20 -14.03 -9.76 -1.94
C ALA A 20 -13.93 -10.21 -0.47
N ALA A 21 -14.39 -9.40 0.47
CA ALA A 21 -14.52 -9.80 1.86
C ALA A 21 -15.61 -10.86 2.05
N ALA A 22 -16.77 -10.68 1.39
CA ALA A 22 -17.88 -11.64 1.41
C ALA A 22 -17.59 -12.93 0.61
N HIS A 23 -16.78 -12.85 -0.44
CA HIS A 23 -16.48 -13.95 -1.35
C HIS A 23 -14.96 -14.17 -1.48
N PRO A 24 -14.30 -14.73 -0.46
CA PRO A 24 -12.84 -14.78 -0.37
C PRO A 24 -12.16 -15.68 -1.40
N TYR A 25 -12.89 -16.63 -1.97
CA TYR A 25 -12.42 -17.59 -2.97
C TYR A 25 -12.70 -17.13 -4.40
N ASP A 26 -13.54 -16.11 -4.56
CA ASP A 26 -13.90 -15.60 -5.88
C ASP A 26 -12.79 -14.70 -6.43
N ASP A 27 -12.81 -14.56 -7.74
CA ASP A 27 -11.90 -13.70 -8.49
C ASP A 27 -12.33 -12.22 -8.38
N LEU A 28 -11.48 -11.30 -8.85
CA LEU A 28 -11.76 -9.87 -8.85
C LEU A 28 -13.07 -9.56 -9.62
N VAL A 29 -14.00 -8.83 -8.99
CA VAL A 29 -15.30 -8.46 -9.59
C VAL A 29 -15.13 -7.29 -10.56
N TYR A 30 -14.50 -7.56 -11.69
CA TYR A 30 -14.37 -6.59 -12.77
C TYR A 30 -15.41 -6.84 -13.86
N GLU A 31 -15.54 -8.07 -14.33
CA GLU A 31 -16.37 -8.43 -15.49
C GLU A 31 -17.88 -8.36 -15.18
N THR A 32 -18.24 -8.56 -13.91
CA THR A 32 -19.63 -8.66 -13.46
C THR A 32 -20.16 -7.39 -12.80
N SER A 33 -19.34 -6.34 -12.67
CA SER A 33 -19.74 -5.08 -12.03
C SER A 33 -19.67 -3.88 -12.99
N PRO A 34 -20.80 -3.47 -13.59
CA PRO A 34 -20.86 -2.29 -14.46
C PRO A 34 -20.37 -1.00 -13.77
N SER A 35 -20.63 -0.86 -12.47
CA SER A 35 -20.18 0.29 -11.69
C SER A 35 -18.66 0.37 -11.56
N VAL A 36 -17.97 -0.78 -11.53
CA VAL A 36 -16.50 -0.85 -11.51
C VAL A 36 -15.94 -0.57 -12.90
N GLN A 37 -16.51 -1.15 -13.95
CA GLN A 37 -16.10 -0.90 -15.35
C GLN A 37 -16.30 0.56 -15.76
N ALA A 38 -17.29 1.25 -15.20
CA ALA A 38 -17.49 2.68 -15.43
C ALA A 38 -16.35 3.55 -14.85
N GLN A 39 -15.58 3.04 -13.89
CA GLN A 39 -14.51 3.79 -13.22
C GLN A 39 -13.10 3.32 -13.59
N PHE A 40 -12.94 2.09 -14.08
CA PHE A 40 -11.65 1.49 -14.45
C PHE A 40 -11.77 0.90 -15.85
N ALA A 41 -10.87 1.29 -16.75
CA ALA A 41 -10.86 0.84 -18.15
C ALA A 41 -10.42 -0.63 -18.30
N SER A 42 -9.79 -1.21 -17.28
CA SER A 42 -9.36 -2.60 -17.29
C SER A 42 -9.21 -3.17 -15.87
N ARG A 43 -9.19 -4.50 -15.79
CA ARG A 43 -8.82 -5.25 -14.58
C ARG A 43 -7.44 -4.82 -14.06
N THR A 44 -6.49 -4.60 -14.96
CA THR A 44 -5.15 -4.09 -14.63
C THR A 44 -5.21 -2.72 -13.96
N GLU A 45 -6.02 -1.79 -14.49
CA GLU A 45 -6.15 -0.46 -13.90
C GLU A 45 -6.76 -0.52 -12.48
N LEU A 46 -7.73 -1.42 -12.26
CA LEU A 46 -8.28 -1.67 -10.94
C LEU A 46 -7.21 -2.22 -9.98
N ILE A 47 -6.39 -3.19 -10.40
CA ILE A 47 -5.31 -3.74 -9.58
C ILE A 47 -4.28 -2.65 -9.23
N LEU A 48 -3.91 -1.79 -10.19
CA LEU A 48 -3.02 -0.65 -9.93
C LEU A 48 -3.63 0.34 -8.93
N ALA A 49 -4.93 0.58 -9.00
CA ALA A 49 -5.61 1.44 -8.04
C ALA A 49 -5.66 0.83 -6.64
N LEU A 50 -5.86 -0.49 -6.52
CA LEU A 50 -5.77 -1.22 -5.26
C LEU A 50 -4.34 -1.17 -4.70
N GLN A 51 -3.32 -1.33 -5.54
CA GLN A 51 -1.92 -1.22 -5.12
C GLN A 51 -1.60 0.19 -4.63
N TYR A 52 -2.10 1.23 -5.33
CA TYR A 52 -1.93 2.61 -4.90
C TYR A 52 -2.57 2.86 -3.54
N ASP A 53 -3.78 2.36 -3.33
CA ASP A 53 -4.50 2.47 -2.05
C ASP A 53 -3.75 1.73 -0.91
N TRP A 54 -3.14 0.57 -1.21
CA TRP A 54 -2.23 -0.11 -0.28
C TRP A 54 -0.99 0.72 0.04
N SER A 55 -0.29 1.25 -0.97
CA SER A 55 0.92 2.07 -0.77
C SER A 55 0.64 3.31 0.07
N GLN A 56 -0.52 3.96 -0.12
CA GLN A 56 -0.90 5.13 0.69
C GLN A 56 -1.15 4.75 2.16
N ALA A 57 -1.85 3.64 2.40
CA ALA A 57 -2.07 3.16 3.76
C ALA A 57 -0.76 2.75 4.44
N LEU A 58 0.13 2.09 3.71
CA LEU A 58 1.45 1.70 4.21
C LEU A 58 2.30 2.93 4.55
N TRP A 59 2.34 3.94 3.67
CA TRP A 59 3.07 5.18 3.92
C TRP A 59 2.58 5.89 5.18
N ALA A 60 1.26 6.00 5.36
CA ALA A 60 0.69 6.61 6.56
C ALA A 60 1.07 5.85 7.84
N GLN A 61 1.16 4.51 7.80
CA GLN A 61 1.62 3.72 8.95
C GLN A 61 3.11 3.90 9.22
N ILE A 62 3.95 4.01 8.18
CA ILE A 62 5.37 4.32 8.33
C ILE A 62 5.54 5.69 8.98
N GLU A 63 4.86 6.73 8.46
CA GLU A 63 4.92 8.07 9.04
C GLU A 63 4.49 8.08 10.51
N LEU A 64 3.39 7.40 10.84
CA LEU A 64 2.88 7.31 12.21
C LEU A 64 3.90 6.67 13.15
N LEU A 65 4.51 5.55 12.75
CA LEU A 65 5.47 4.80 13.57
C LEU A 65 6.83 5.49 13.63
N SER A 66 7.26 6.21 12.59
CA SER A 66 8.48 7.02 12.59
C SER A 66 8.41 8.19 13.58
N LEU A 67 7.22 8.71 13.86
CA LEU A 67 7.01 9.78 14.84
C LEU A 67 6.93 9.26 16.30
N ASP A 68 6.68 7.98 16.49
CA ASP A 68 6.59 7.35 17.80
C ASP A 68 7.99 7.08 18.39
N THR A 69 8.48 8.06 19.16
CA THR A 69 9.81 8.04 19.79
C THR A 69 9.79 7.59 21.25
N ALA A 70 8.66 7.06 21.75
CA ALA A 70 8.50 6.70 23.16
C ALA A 70 9.56 5.70 23.66
N ASP A 71 10.06 4.83 22.78
CA ASP A 71 11.07 3.81 23.08
C ASP A 71 12.48 4.16 22.58
N GLY A 72 12.70 5.41 22.14
CA GLY A 72 13.95 5.85 21.53
C GLY A 72 13.98 5.70 19.99
N PRO A 73 15.16 5.91 19.36
CA PRO A 73 15.31 5.81 17.91
C PRO A 73 14.99 4.40 17.42
N ARG A 74 14.00 4.26 16.55
CA ARG A 74 13.64 2.97 15.94
C ARG A 74 14.44 2.73 14.67
N ASP A 75 14.87 1.48 14.50
CA ASP A 75 15.47 1.03 13.25
C ASP A 75 14.45 1.09 12.11
N ALA A 76 14.91 1.49 10.93
CA ALA A 76 14.06 1.77 9.79
C ALA A 76 13.41 0.48 9.25
N ASP A 77 14.15 -0.62 9.26
CA ASP A 77 13.64 -1.94 8.89
C ASP A 77 12.57 -2.41 9.88
N GLN A 78 12.75 -2.14 11.17
CA GLN A 78 11.75 -2.44 12.19
C GLN A 78 10.47 -1.62 11.98
N VAL A 79 10.58 -0.32 11.70
CA VAL A 79 9.43 0.55 11.41
C VAL A 79 8.68 0.05 10.18
N CYS A 80 9.40 -0.25 9.10
CA CYS A 80 8.78 -0.75 7.86
C CYS A 80 8.09 -2.11 8.07
N GLY A 81 8.73 -3.02 8.80
CA GLY A 81 8.15 -4.32 9.14
C GLY A 81 6.89 -4.18 10.00
N GLN A 82 6.91 -3.33 11.03
CA GLN A 82 5.74 -3.06 11.87
C GLN A 82 4.61 -2.39 11.08
N ALA A 83 4.93 -1.38 10.26
CA ALA A 83 3.97 -0.69 9.40
C ALA A 83 3.31 -1.63 8.40
N TRP A 84 4.09 -2.55 7.82
CA TRP A 84 3.56 -3.59 6.93
C TRP A 84 2.56 -4.48 7.66
N GLN A 85 2.92 -5.02 8.82
CA GLN A 85 2.05 -5.89 9.61
C GLN A 85 0.79 -5.16 10.07
N ALA A 86 0.92 -3.91 10.53
CA ALA A 86 -0.21 -3.08 10.93
C ALA A 86 -1.15 -2.81 9.75
N THR A 87 -0.62 -2.44 8.58
CA THR A 87 -1.43 -2.23 7.37
C THR A 87 -2.13 -3.51 6.92
N ALA A 88 -1.42 -4.65 6.96
CA ALA A 88 -1.97 -5.95 6.61
C ALA A 88 -3.11 -6.36 7.56
N ALA A 89 -2.94 -6.13 8.87
CA ALA A 89 -3.95 -6.42 9.88
C ALA A 89 -5.19 -5.51 9.74
N LEU A 90 -5.00 -4.23 9.38
CA LEU A 90 -6.09 -3.29 9.15
C LEU A 90 -6.83 -3.53 7.83
N ARG A 91 -6.14 -4.03 6.81
CA ARG A 91 -6.68 -4.19 5.44
C ARG A 91 -6.42 -5.59 4.87
N PRO A 92 -6.87 -6.67 5.55
CA PRO A 92 -6.51 -8.04 5.17
C PRO A 92 -7.06 -8.43 3.81
N THR A 93 -8.28 -7.99 3.47
CA THR A 93 -8.89 -8.26 2.16
C THR A 93 -8.11 -7.63 1.01
N LEU A 94 -7.66 -6.38 1.18
CA LEU A 94 -6.86 -5.68 0.17
C LEU A 94 -5.52 -6.39 -0.02
N ARG A 95 -4.83 -6.74 1.07
CA ARG A 95 -3.57 -7.49 1.01
C ARG A 95 -3.73 -8.81 0.27
N ARG A 96 -4.75 -9.60 0.63
CA ARG A 96 -5.05 -10.89 -0.01
C ARG A 96 -5.32 -10.77 -1.51
N LEU A 97 -6.10 -9.77 -1.94
CA LEU A 97 -6.36 -9.54 -3.37
C LEU A 97 -5.06 -9.20 -4.11
N LEU A 98 -4.23 -8.33 -3.53
CA LEU A 98 -2.95 -7.96 -4.12
C LEU A 98 -1.99 -9.16 -4.19
N ASP A 99 -1.91 -9.99 -3.15
CA ASP A 99 -1.10 -11.22 -3.17
C ASP A 99 -1.51 -12.17 -4.30
N ARG A 100 -2.83 -12.33 -4.51
CA ARG A 100 -3.37 -13.20 -5.55
C ARG A 100 -3.08 -12.69 -6.97
N HIS A 101 -3.16 -11.37 -7.19
CA HIS A 101 -3.14 -10.82 -8.54
C HIS A 101 -1.81 -10.17 -8.95
N LEU A 102 -0.99 -9.68 -8.02
CA LEU A 102 0.29 -9.07 -8.37
C LEU A 102 1.31 -10.08 -8.91
N SER A 103 1.23 -11.34 -8.49
CA SER A 103 2.02 -12.44 -9.07
C SER A 103 1.60 -12.79 -10.51
N GLN A 104 0.38 -12.39 -10.91
CA GLN A 104 -0.22 -12.64 -12.23
C GLN A 104 -0.13 -11.42 -13.15
N CYS A 105 0.12 -10.23 -12.60
CA CYS A 105 0.28 -9.01 -13.38
C CYS A 105 1.71 -8.88 -13.91
N GLU A 106 1.86 -8.84 -15.24
CA GLU A 106 3.11 -8.48 -15.94
C GLU A 106 3.46 -6.98 -15.81
N HIS A 107 3.28 -6.39 -14.64
CA HIS A 107 3.53 -4.97 -14.41
C HIS A 107 4.48 -4.72 -13.23
N PRO A 108 5.80 -4.76 -13.47
CA PRO A 108 6.82 -4.58 -12.43
C PRO A 108 6.77 -3.20 -11.75
N ARG A 109 6.11 -2.20 -12.34
CA ARG A 109 6.09 -0.83 -11.79
C ARG A 109 5.35 -0.70 -10.46
N ALA A 110 4.28 -1.48 -10.26
CA ALA A 110 3.46 -1.39 -9.05
C ALA A 110 4.18 -2.01 -7.84
N LEU A 111 4.86 -3.14 -8.08
CA LEU A 111 5.75 -3.79 -7.12
C LEU A 111 7.00 -2.94 -6.86
N ALA A 112 7.63 -2.43 -7.92
CA ALA A 112 8.81 -1.57 -7.80
C ALA A 112 8.54 -0.32 -6.95
N ARG A 113 7.35 0.28 -7.03
CA ARG A 113 7.00 1.43 -6.18
C ARG A 113 6.83 1.05 -4.70
N GLN A 114 6.33 -0.15 -4.41
CA GLN A 114 6.25 -0.65 -3.04
C GLN A 114 7.65 -0.94 -2.50
N ASP A 115 8.49 -1.60 -3.30
CA ASP A 115 9.86 -1.93 -2.93
C ASP A 115 10.69 -0.65 -2.73
N ASP A 116 10.55 0.33 -3.63
CA ASP A 116 11.19 1.66 -3.51
C ASP A 116 10.74 2.40 -2.24
N LEU A 117 9.47 2.28 -1.86
CA LEU A 117 8.95 2.88 -0.63
C LEU A 117 9.55 2.22 0.62
N LEU A 118 9.65 0.88 0.63
CA LEU A 118 10.30 0.14 1.72
C LEU A 118 11.80 0.47 1.79
N VAL A 119 12.49 0.54 0.65
CA VAL A 119 13.91 0.90 0.58
C VAL A 119 14.15 2.35 0.98
N THR A 120 13.33 3.30 0.51
CA THR A 120 13.47 4.72 0.86
C THR A 120 13.21 4.96 2.34
N ALA A 121 12.20 4.30 2.91
CA ALA A 121 11.94 4.36 4.34
C ALA A 121 13.10 3.75 5.14
N ALA A 122 13.70 2.65 4.67
CA ALA A 122 14.90 2.05 5.27
C ALA A 122 16.13 2.99 5.21
N ILE A 123 16.34 3.66 4.07
CA ILE A 123 17.47 4.58 3.85
C ILE A 123 17.27 5.91 4.59
N GLY A 124 16.04 6.42 4.71
CA GLY A 124 15.71 7.74 5.29
C GLY A 124 16.11 7.91 6.76
N HIS A 125 16.39 6.83 7.48
CA HIS A 125 16.86 6.85 8.86
C HIS A 125 18.25 6.23 9.08
N SER A 126 18.93 5.79 8.00
CA SER A 126 20.31 5.29 8.05
C SER A 126 21.37 6.39 8.17
N THR A 127 20.98 7.67 8.24
CA THR A 127 21.88 8.81 8.43
C THR A 127 22.26 8.97 9.91
N GLN A 128 23.03 8.00 10.42
CA GLN A 128 23.90 8.25 11.56
C GLN A 128 24.98 9.25 11.09
N ALA A 129 24.86 10.50 11.52
CA ALA A 129 25.84 11.55 11.22
C ALA A 129 27.26 11.07 11.56
N PRO A 130 28.28 11.39 10.74
CA PRO A 130 29.66 11.07 11.08
C PRO A 130 29.99 11.75 12.41
N ARG A 131 30.26 10.94 13.45
CA ARG A 131 30.88 11.41 14.67
C ARG A 131 32.25 11.96 14.29
N TYR A 132 32.35 13.29 14.16
CA TYR A 132 33.64 13.95 14.20
C TYR A 132 34.22 13.70 15.60
N VAL A 133 35.18 12.78 15.65
CA VAL A 133 36.06 12.63 16.80
C VAL A 133 36.81 13.95 16.93
N SER A 134 36.50 14.69 18.00
CA SER A 134 37.30 15.84 18.40
C SER A 134 38.64 15.29 18.90
N VAL A 135 39.68 15.42 18.09
CA VAL A 135 41.05 15.21 18.54
C VAL A 135 41.51 16.53 19.15
N ALA A 136 41.95 16.44 20.41
CA ALA A 136 42.46 17.53 21.24
C ALA A 136 43.77 18.12 20.70
#